data_AF-K8E183-F1
#
_entry.id   AF-K8E183-F1
#
_cell.length_a   1.000
_cell.length_b   1.000
_cell.length_c   1.000
_cell.angle_alpha   90.00
_cell.angle_beta   90.00
_cell.angle_gamma   90.00
#
_symmetry.space_group_name_H-M   'P 1'
#
loop_
_entity.id
_entity.type
_entity.pdbx_description
1 polymer ?
#
loop_
_entity_poly.entity_id
_entity_poly.type
_entity_poly.pdbx_seq_one_letter_code
_entity_poly.pdbx_strand_id
1 'polypeptide(L)' 'MQYLITWIEGEEVFYRLVPSLNIDHSLLEGKNLIITQIAEEQEQPEQDQTKH' A
#
# COMPACT_ATOMS: atom_id res chain seq x y z
N MET A 1 2.14 -2.96 -10.06
CA MET A 1 2.18 -2.20 -8.78
C MET A 1 0.77 -2.06 -8.28
N GLN A 2 0.53 -2.32 -7.01
CA GLN A 2 -0.78 -2.19 -6.38
C GLN A 2 -0.64 -1.33 -5.13
N TYR A 3 -1.71 -0.69 -4.69
CA TYR A 3 -1.74 0.12 -3.48
C TYR A 3 -2.91 -0.29 -2.61
N LEU A 4 -2.70 -0.31 -1.30
CA LEU A 4 -3.75 -0.38 -0.29
C LEU A 4 -3.93 1.03 0.28
N ILE A 5 -5.14 1.56 0.16
CA ILE A 5 -5.54 2.82 0.79
C ILE A 5 -6.40 2.45 1.98
N THR A 6 -6.04 2.95 3.16
CA THR A 6 -6.79 2.76 4.40
C THR A 6 -7.17 4.12 4.96
N TRP A 7 -8.40 4.27 5.44
CA TRP A 7 -8.85 5.49 6.12
C TRP A 7 -9.83 5.18 7.23
N ILE A 8 -10.02 6.16 8.11
CA ILE A 8 -10.98 6.11 9.21
C ILE A 8 -12.13 7.06 8.90
N GLU A 9 -13.36 6.58 9.07
CA GLU A 9 -14.57 7.39 8.98
C GLU A 9 -15.45 7.08 10.19
N GLY A 10 -15.58 8.05 11.10
CA GLY A 10 -16.17 7.80 12.43
C GLY A 10 -15.30 6.86 13.27
N GLU A 11 -15.89 5.76 13.74
CA GLU A 11 -15.21 4.71 14.52
C GLU A 11 -14.83 3.50 13.65
N GLU A 12 -15.11 3.55 12.34
CA GLU A 12 -14.90 2.44 11.42
C GLU A 12 -13.62 2.62 10.57
N VAL A 13 -12.98 1.49 10.26
CA VAL A 13 -11.78 1.44 9.40
C VAL A 13 -12.17 0.89 8.03
N PHE A 14 -11.85 1.64 6.99
CA PHE A 14 -12.12 1.30 5.60
C PHE A 14 -10.83 1.08 4.84
N TYR A 15 -10.88 0.21 3.84
CA TYR A 15 -9.75 -0.02 2.96
C TYR A 15 -10.18 -0.28 1.51
N ARG A 16 -9.27 0.02 0.57
CA ARG A 16 -9.44 -0.27 -0.85
C ARG A 16 -8.10 -0.59 -1.49
N LEU A 17 -8.07 -1.68 -2.26
CA LEU A 17 -6.96 -1.99 -3.16
C LEU A 17 -7.17 -1.26 -4.49
N VAL A 18 -6.14 -0.56 -4.97
CA VAL A 18 -6.16 0.13 -6.27
C VAL A 18 -4.92 -0.22 -7.09
N PRO A 19 -5.04 -0.33 -8.42
CA PRO A 19 -3.89 -0.60 -9.30
C PRO A 19 -3.00 0.63 -9.51
N SER A 20 -3.49 1.84 -9.21
CA SER A 20 -2.72 3.07 -9.29
C SER A 20 -3.29 4.14 -8.35
N LEU A 21 -2.47 5.09 -7.92
CA LEU A 21 -2.87 6.23 -7.08
C LEU A 21 -3.46 7.37 -7.90
N ASN A 22 -4.40 7.08 -8.79
CA ASN A 22 -5.15 8.11 -9.52
C ASN A 22 -6.43 8.46 -8.75
N ILE A 23 -6.26 8.85 -7.48
CA ILE A 23 -7.37 9.18 -6.59
C ILE A 23 -7.52 10.69 -6.60
N ASP A 24 -8.74 11.19 -6.73
CA ASP A 24 -9.01 12.61 -6.62
C ASP A 24 -8.65 13.09 -5.20
N HIS A 25 -7.62 13.94 -5.11
CA HIS A 25 -7.13 14.48 -3.86
C HIS A 25 -8.21 15.26 -3.08
N SER A 26 -9.22 15.81 -3.77
CA SER A 26 -10.33 16.51 -3.12
C SER A 26 -11.24 15.58 -2.31
N LEU A 27 -11.37 14.31 -2.71
CA LEU A 27 -12.14 13.29 -1.96
C LEU A 27 -11.44 12.82 -0.68
N LEU A 28 -10.15 13.15 -0.59
CA LEU A 28 -9.23 12.70 0.45
C LEU A 28 -8.86 13.83 1.43
N GLU A 29 -9.21 15.07 1.08
CA GLU A 29 -8.92 16.24 1.89
C GLU A 29 -9.64 16.17 3.24
N GLY A 30 -8.88 16.23 4.33
CA GLY A 30 -9.40 16.12 5.70
C GLY A 30 -9.59 14.69 6.22
N LYS A 31 -9.34 13.64 5.42
CA LYS A 31 -9.36 12.24 5.91
C LYS A 31 -7.97 11.81 6.41
N ASN A 32 -7.94 11.09 7.53
CA ASN A 32 -6.72 10.41 7.99
C ASN A 32 -6.49 9.17 7.12
N LEU A 33 -5.51 9.25 6.21
CA LEU A 33 -5.23 8.25 5.19
C LEU A 33 -3.87 7.60 5.40
N ILE A 34 -3.81 6.28 5.24
CA ILE A 34 -2.59 5.50 5.14
C ILE A 34 -2.57 4.90 3.74
N ILE A 35 -1.49 5.16 2.98
CA ILE A 35 -1.28 4.59 1.65
C ILE A 35 -0.09 3.63 1.73
N THR A 36 -0.34 2.36 1.48
CA THR A 36 0.68 1.31 1.45
C THR A 36 0.89 0.86 0.01
N GLN A 37 2.13 1.00 -0.49
CA GLN A 37 2.50 0.42 -1.77
C GLN A 37 2.73 -1.09 -1.59
N ILE A 38 2.02 -1.87 -2.39
CA ILE A 38 2.21 -3.32 -2.49
C ILE A 38 3.06 -3.55 -3.74
N ALA A 39 4.35 -3.76 -3.52
CA ALA A 39 5.22 -4.34 -4.52
C ALA A 39 4.97 -5.85 -4.56
N GLU A 40 4.96 -6.44 -5.75
CA GLU A 40 5.22 -7.87 -5.85
C GLU A 40 6.64 -8.09 -5.31
N GLU A 41 6.81 -9.00 -4.36
CA GLU A 41 8.14 -9.47 -3.98
C GLU A 41 8.84 -9.91 -5.27
N GLN A 42 9.82 -9.12 -5.71
CA GLN A 42 10.87 -9.72 -6.51
C GLN A 42 11.55 -10.67 -5.56
N GLU A 43 11.33 -11.98 -5.75
CA GLU A 43 12.14 -13.03 -5.15
C GLU A 43 13.60 -12.64 -5.39
N GLN A 44 14.24 -12.03 -4.38
CA GLN A 44 15.68 -11.87 -4.40
C GLN A 44 16.20 -13.28 -4.25
N PRO A 45 16.97 -13.82 -5.21
CA PRO A 45 17.62 -15.10 -4.98
C PRO A 45 18.51 -14.91 -3.75
N GLU A 46 18.21 -15.64 -2.67
CA GLU A 46 19.12 -15.77 -1.54
C GLU A 46 20.49 -16.13 -2.10
N GLN A 47 21.43 -15.18 -2.05
CA GLN A 47 22.83 -15.50 -2.27
C GLN A 47 23.25 -16.34 -1.08
N ASP A 48 23.24 -17.65 -1.31
CA ASP A 48 23.81 -18.68 -0.47
C ASP A 48 25.29 -18.34 -0.21
N GLN A 49 25.54 -17.57 0.86
CA GLN A 49 26.86 -17.29 1.39
C GLN A 49 27.08 -18.16 2.61
N THR A 50 27.37 -19.44 2.40
CA THR A 50 28.41 -20.12 3.17
C THR A 50 29.06 -21.23 2.36
N LYS A 51 30.06 -20.85 1.56
CA LYS A 51 31.26 -21.69 1.35
C LYS A 51 32.37 -21.09 2.22
N HIS A 52 32.76 -21.75 3.30
CA HIS A 52 34.10 -22.33 3.41
C HIS A 52 34.27 -23.22 4.64
#